data_AF-A0A3D8PLW8-F1
#
_entry.id   AF-A0A3D8PLW8-F1
#
_cell.length_a   1.000
_cell.length_b   1.000
_cell.length_c   1.000
_cell.angle_alpha   90.00
_cell.angle_beta   90.00
_cell.angle_gamma   90.00
#
_symmetry.space_group_name_H-M   'P 1'
#
loop_
_entity.id
_entity.type
_entity.pdbx_description
1 polymer ?
#
loop_
_entity_poly.entity_id
_entity_poly.type
_entity_poly.pdbx_seq_one_letter_code
_entity_poly.pdbx_strand_id
1 'polypeptide(L)'
;MSQDPFKKDRHLRMKLEEYHVDIPYFPMKPSRWARFINLLASPAKDPLDPLISTSNGLLLLKLVPIMGTVAFALIQVLIFL
;
A
#
# COMPACT_ATOMS: atom_id res chain seq x y z
N MET A 1 3.47 8.04 10.06
CA MET A 1 4.94 7.88 9.98
C MET A 1 5.55 8.70 11.11
N SER A 2 5.77 8.11 12.30
CA SER A 2 6.33 8.83 13.46
C SER A 2 7.39 8.02 14.22
N GLN A 3 7.88 6.93 13.63
CA GLN A 3 8.98 6.17 14.18
C GLN A 3 10.24 6.53 13.41
N ASP A 4 11.18 7.18 14.09
CA ASP A 4 12.53 7.40 13.58
C ASP A 4 13.19 6.04 13.29
N PRO A 5 13.45 5.71 12.01
CA PRO A 5 13.96 4.39 11.63
C PRO A 5 15.38 4.15 12.15
N PHE A 6 16.09 5.19 12.57
CA PHE A 6 17.49 5.11 13.02
C PHE A 6 17.63 5.05 14.55
N LYS A 7 16.51 4.98 15.29
CA LYS A 7 16.53 4.94 16.77
C LYS A 7 17.33 3.77 17.35
N LYS A 8 17.44 2.65 16.62
CA LYS A 8 18.16 1.45 17.06
C LYS A 8 19.67 1.51 16.81
N ASP A 9 20.13 2.44 15.96
CA ASP A 9 21.49 2.40 15.42
C ASP A 9 22.31 3.62 15.83
N ARG A 10 23.02 3.49 16.96
CA ARG A 10 23.72 4.60 17.64
C ARG A 10 24.81 5.22 16.77
N HIS A 11 25.55 4.41 16.01
CA HIS A 11 26.65 4.88 15.17
C HIS A 11 26.14 5.73 14.00
N LEU A 12 25.08 5.27 13.32
CA LEU A 12 24.44 6.02 12.24
C LEU A 12 23.89 7.36 12.74
N ARG A 13 23.22 7.35 13.91
CA ARG A 13 22.70 8.59 14.51
C ARG A 13 23.81 9.61 14.78
N MET A 14 24.93 9.17 15.33
CA MET A 14 26.07 10.05 15.62
C MET A 14 26.63 10.70 14.34
N LYS A 15 26.75 9.92 13.26
CA LYS A 15 27.22 10.41 11.96
C LYS A 15 26.22 11.35 11.27
N LEU A 16 24.92 11.15 11.47
CA LEU A 16 23.87 12.03 10.95
C LEU A 16 23.77 13.34 11.73
N GLU A 17 23.95 13.29 13.06
CA GLU A 17 23.97 14.47 13.93
C GLU A 17 25.25 15.32 13.76
N GLU A 18 26.36 14.72 13.30
CA GLU A 18 27.63 15.41 13.01
C GLU A 18 27.49 16.49 11.92
N TYR A 19 26.61 16.29 10.93
CA TYR A 19 26.34 17.26 9.87
C TYR A 19 25.05 18.02 10.19
N HIS A 20 25.16 19.07 11.00
CA HIS A 20 24.04 19.98 11.20
C HIS A 20 23.80 20.79 9.92
N VAL A 21 22.77 20.42 9.17
CA VAL A 21 22.30 21.17 8.02
C VAL A 21 21.24 22.14 8.51
N ASP A 22 21.51 23.44 8.42
CA ASP A 22 20.49 24.46 8.64
C ASP A 22 19.41 24.31 7.58
N ILE A 23 18.25 23.77 7.97
CA ILE A 23 17.10 23.63 7.06
C ILE A 23 16.39 24.98 7.03
N PRO A 24 16.40 25.71 5.91
CA PRO A 24 15.68 26.98 5.83
C PRO A 24 14.18 26.73 5.96
N TYR A 25 13.49 27.68 6.61
CA TYR A 25 12.04 27.64 6.71
C TYR A 25 11.41 27.94 5.34
N PHE A 26 10.70 26.96 4.77
CA PHE A 26 9.95 27.13 3.53
C PHE A 26 8.46 27.35 3.84
N PRO A 27 7.94 28.60 3.80
CA PRO A 27 6.52 28.89 4.01
C PRO A 27 5.70 28.53 2.76
N MET A 28 5.77 27.29 2.29
CA MET A 28 5.01 26.85 1.13
C MET A 28 3.69 26.25 1.62
N LYS A 29 2.65 27.08 1.73
CA LYS A 29 1.28 26.55 1.91
C LYS A 29 0.94 25.73 0.66
N PRO A 30 0.66 24.42 0.80
CA PRO A 30 0.36 23.61 -0.36
C PRO A 30 -0.93 24.13 -0.98
N SER A 31 -0.87 24.45 -2.28
CA SER A 31 -2.04 24.84 -3.06
C SER A 31 -3.10 23.72 -3.02
N ARG A 32 -4.36 24.05 -3.31
CA ARG A 32 -5.44 23.05 -3.37
C ARG A 32 -5.09 21.91 -4.34
N TRP A 33 -4.43 22.22 -5.45
CA TRP A 33 -3.94 21.26 -6.44
C TRP A 33 -2.79 20.40 -5.91
N ALA A 34 -1.83 21.00 -5.20
CA ALA A 34 -0.74 20.26 -4.57
C ALA A 34 -1.26 19.26 -3.52
N ARG A 35 -2.31 19.62 -2.76
CA ARG A 35 -2.96 18.70 -1.82
C ARG A 35 -3.64 17.53 -2.53
N PHE A 36 -4.30 17.79 -3.66
CA PHE A 36 -4.93 16.75 -4.46
C PHE A 36 -3.90 15.77 -5.05
N ILE A 37 -2.80 16.28 -5.62
CA ILE A 37 -1.71 15.43 -6.08
C ILE A 37 -1.08 14.63 -4.95
N ASN A 38 -0.88 15.25 -3.78
CA ASN A 38 -0.31 14.54 -2.64
C ASN A 38 -1.24 13.43 -2.12
N LEU A 39 -2.56 13.58 -2.27
CA LEU A 39 -3.52 12.52 -1.98
C LEU A 39 -3.38 11.35 -2.97
N LEU A 40 -3.30 11.65 -4.27
CA LEU A 40 -3.13 10.64 -5.33
C LEU A 40 -1.78 9.93 -5.26
N ALA A 41 -0.73 10.68 -4.92
CA ALA A 41 0.62 10.15 -4.74
C ALA A 41 0.85 9.56 -3.34
N SER A 42 -0.12 9.67 -2.43
CA SER A 42 0.01 9.07 -1.11
C SER A 42 0.12 7.56 -1.27
N PRO A 43 1.04 6.91 -0.55
CA PRO A 43 1.17 5.46 -0.61
C PRO A 43 -0.14 4.82 -0.17
N ALA A 44 -0.90 4.30 -1.13
CA ALA A 44 -2.13 3.59 -0.88
C ALA A 44 -1.78 2.19 -0.39
N LYS A 45 -2.49 1.73 0.64
CA LYS A 45 -2.40 0.34 1.09
C LYS A 45 -2.97 -0.55 -0.02
N ASP A 46 -2.21 -1.55 -0.45
CA ASP A 46 -2.68 -2.48 -1.47
C ASP A 46 -3.85 -3.29 -0.90
N PRO A 47 -5.06 -3.22 -1.50
CA PRO A 47 -6.20 -4.00 -1.04
C PRO A 47 -6.01 -5.51 -1.22
N LEU A 48 -5.09 -5.93 -2.11
CA LEU A 48 -4.76 -7.33 -2.37
C LEU A 48 -3.64 -7.85 -1.49
N ASP A 49 -2.93 -6.99 -0.72
CA ASP A 49 -1.87 -7.39 0.20
C ASP A 49 -2.25 -8.61 1.07
N PRO A 50 -3.44 -8.68 1.70
CA PRO A 50 -3.81 -9.83 2.52
C PRO A 50 -3.94 -11.15 1.73
N LEU A 51 -4.33 -11.05 0.45
CA LEU A 51 -4.53 -12.18 -0.44
C LEU A 51 -3.21 -12.73 -0.97
N ILE A 52 -2.21 -11.87 -1.21
CA ILE A 52 -0.90 -12.30 -1.73
C ILE A 52 0.10 -12.64 -0.63
N SER A 53 -0.07 -12.09 0.58
CA SER A 53 0.88 -12.23 1.68
C SER A 53 0.66 -13.48 2.54
N THR A 54 -0.39 -14.27 2.29
CA THR A 54 -0.71 -15.48 3.07
C THR A 54 -0.99 -16.67 2.17
N SER A 55 -0.59 -17.88 2.59
CA SER A 55 -0.84 -19.11 1.83
C SER A 55 -2.34 -19.36 1.59
N ASN A 56 -3.19 -19.04 2.56
CA ASN A 56 -4.64 -19.13 2.42
C ASN A 56 -5.19 -18.09 1.44
N GLY A 57 -4.66 -16.87 1.46
CA GLY A 57 -5.02 -15.84 0.49
C GLY A 57 -4.72 -16.26 -0.95
N LEU A 58 -3.55 -16.87 -1.18
CA LEU A 58 -3.16 -17.38 -2.50
C LEU A 58 -4.06 -18.53 -2.96
N LEU A 59 -4.44 -19.44 -2.05
CA LEU A 59 -5.40 -20.49 -2.34
C LEU A 59 -6.76 -19.92 -2.72
N LEU A 60 -7.27 -18.93 -1.99
CA LEU A 60 -8.53 -18.26 -2.30
C LEU A 60 -8.45 -17.55 -3.66
N LEU A 61 -7.36 -16.84 -3.96
CA LEU A 61 -7.17 -16.15 -5.23
C LEU A 61 -7.23 -17.11 -6.43
N LYS A 62 -6.79 -18.36 -6.25
CA LYS A 62 -6.83 -19.40 -7.28
C LYS A 62 -8.20 -20.10 -7.36
N LEU A 63 -8.82 -20.39 -6.22
CA LEU A 63 -10.04 -21.20 -6.15
C LEU A 63 -11.31 -20.40 -6.45
N VAL A 64 -11.38 -19.13 -6.04
CA VAL A 64 -12.55 -18.28 -6.23
C VAL A 64 -12.92 -18.13 -7.72
N PRO A 65 -11.97 -17.86 -8.65
CA PRO A 65 -12.28 -17.81 -10.07
C PRO A 65 -12.81 -19.13 -10.63
N ILE A 66 -12.23 -20.27 -10.22
CA ILE A 66 -12.64 -21.60 -10.68
C ILE A 66 -14.06 -21.93 -10.20
N MET A 67 -14.35 -21.66 -8.92
CA MET A 67 -15.70 -21.85 -8.39
C MET A 67 -16.70 -20.89 -9.06
N GLY A 68 -16.26 -19.67 -9.36
CA GLY A 68 -17.04 -18.67 -10.09
C GLY A 68 -17.44 -19.15 -11.48
N THR A 69 -16.52 -19.73 -12.25
CA THR A 69 -16.84 -20.23 -13.60
C THR A 69 -17.78 -21.43 -13.56
N VAL A 70 -17.60 -22.35 -12.61
CA VAL A 70 -18.51 -23.49 -12.42
C VAL A 70 -19.91 -22.99 -12.05
N ALA A 71 -20.02 -22.06 -11.11
CA ALA A 71 -21.30 -21.47 -10.73
C ALA A 71 -21.97 -20.75 -11.91
N PHE A 72 -21.23 -19.98 -12.68
CA PHE A 72 -21.74 -19.33 -13.89
C PHE A 72 -22.23 -20.33 -14.93
N ALA A 73 -21.49 -21.40 -15.16
CA ALA A 73 -21.90 -22.45 -16.10
C ALA A 73 -23.19 -23.13 -15.64
N LEU A 74 -23.35 -23.41 -14.35
CA LEU A 74 -24.59 -23.98 -13.80
C LEU A 74 -25.78 -23.01 -13.96
N ILE A 75 -25.57 -21.71 -13.69
CA ILE A 75 -26.59 -20.68 -13.92
C ILE A 75 -26.97 -20.63 -15.40
N GLN A 76 -26.00 -20.69 -16.30
CA GLN A 76 -26.24 -20.68 -17.74
C GLN A 76 -27.06 -21.90 -18.17
N VAL A 77 -26.73 -23.09 -17.68
CA VAL A 77 -27.54 -24.29 -17.94
C VAL A 77 -28.95 -24.10 -17.41
N LEU A 78 -29.13 -23.57 -16.20
CA LEU A 78 -30.45 -23.40 -15.59
C LEU A 78 -31.34 -22.36 -16.31
N ILE A 79 -30.74 -21.37 -16.97
CA ILE A 79 -31.47 -20.31 -17.69
C ILE A 79 -31.75 -20.69 -19.16
N PHE A 80 -30.82 -21.41 -19.81
CA PHE A 80 -30.86 -21.66 -21.26
C PHE A 80 -31.21 -23.10 -21.65
N LEU A 81 -31.34 -24.01 -20.69
CA LEU A 81 -31.89 -25.37 -20.89
C LEU A 81 -33.36 -25.40 -20.49
#